data_AF-G7CIQ4-F1
#
_entry.id   AF-G7CIQ4-F1
#
_cell.length_a   1.000
_cell.length_b   1.000
_cell.length_c   1.000
_cell.angle_alpha   90.00
_cell.angle_beta   90.00
_cell.angle_gamma   90.00
#
_symmetry.space_group_name_H-M   'P 1'
#
loop_
_entity.id
_entity.type
_entity.pdbx_description
1 polymer ?
#
loop_
_entity_poly.entity_id
_entity_poly.type
_entity_poly.pdbx_seq_one_letter_code
_entity_poly.pdbx_strand_id
1 'polypeptide(L)'
;MIAFAILSWRARPKLAISDAGLVIRGWWRTQVVPRSAIKLIRITEFRRLARTVKLLEIDTHDDRLLVFTRWDLGTDPLTVLDALTAAGYART
;
A
#
# COMPACT_ATOMS: atom_id res chain seq x y z
N MET A 1 -8.14 -31.54 -11.72
CA MET A 1 -7.75 -30.21 -12.25
C MET A 1 -8.61 -29.17 -11.58
N ILE A 2 -8.05 -28.32 -10.73
CA ILE A 2 -8.78 -27.19 -10.13
C ILE A 2 -8.46 -25.98 -10.99
N ALA A 3 -9.47 -25.39 -11.61
CA ALA A 3 -9.32 -24.28 -12.53
C ALA A 3 -8.68 -23.08 -11.82
N PHE A 4 -7.46 -22.73 -12.23
CA PHE A 4 -6.82 -21.44 -11.96
C PHE A 4 -7.52 -20.36 -12.79
N ALA A 5 -8.76 -20.05 -12.47
CA ALA A 5 -9.54 -18.98 -13.10
C ALA A 5 -9.73 -17.82 -12.12
N ILE A 6 -8.64 -17.27 -11.59
CA ILE A 6 -8.64 -15.95 -10.93
C ILE A 6 -7.37 -15.18 -11.32
N LEU A 7 -7.10 -15.06 -12.62
CA LEU A 7 -6.02 -14.20 -13.14
C LEU A 7 -6.54 -12.89 -13.76
N SER A 8 -7.81 -12.56 -13.54
CA SER A 8 -8.45 -11.33 -14.02
C SER A 8 -8.60 -10.24 -12.96
N TRP A 9 -8.21 -10.46 -11.70
CA TRP A 9 -8.23 -9.42 -10.66
C TRP A 9 -6.97 -8.51 -10.73
N ARG A 10 -6.72 -7.92 -11.90
CA ARG A 10 -5.42 -7.33 -12.26
C ARG A 10 -5.32 -5.81 -12.20
N ALA A 11 -6.28 -5.03 -11.68
CA ALA A 11 -6.12 -3.57 -11.66
C ALA A 11 -7.14 -2.79 -10.81
N ARG A 12 -7.28 -3.09 -9.51
CA ARG A 12 -7.91 -2.12 -8.61
C ARG A 12 -6.88 -1.73 -7.56
N PRO A 13 -5.89 -0.86 -7.93
CA PRO A 13 -4.89 -0.41 -6.99
C PRO A 13 -5.62 0.13 -5.76
N LYS A 14 -5.42 -0.55 -4.63
CA LYS A 14 -6.08 -0.18 -3.37
C LYS A 14 -5.53 1.13 -2.81
N LEU A 15 -4.45 1.65 -3.39
CA LEU A 15 -3.82 2.90 -3.01
C LEU A 15 -3.80 3.88 -4.19
N ALA A 16 -4.29 5.09 -3.98
CA ALA A 16 -4.20 6.18 -4.94
C ALA A 16 -3.89 7.49 -4.23
N ILE A 17 -3.14 8.36 -4.91
CA ILE A 17 -2.90 9.73 -4.45
C ILE A 17 -4.02 10.61 -5.01
N SER A 18 -4.62 11.43 -4.15
CA SER A 18 -5.59 12.47 -4.52
C SER A 18 -5.19 13.81 -3.92
N ASP A 19 -5.81 14.88 -4.40
CA ASP A 19 -5.61 16.24 -3.88
C ASP A 19 -5.95 16.36 -2.39
N ALA A 20 -6.99 15.64 -1.94
CA ALA A 20 -7.42 15.61 -0.55
C ALA A 20 -6.57 14.69 0.36
N GLY A 21 -5.71 13.84 -0.21
CA GLY A 21 -4.93 12.86 0.55
C GLY A 21 -4.77 11.51 -0.13
N LEU A 22 -4.33 10.54 0.67
CA LEU A 22 -4.15 9.16 0.25
C LEU A 22 -5.47 8.40 0.27
N VAL A 23 -5.94 7.94 -0.89
CA VAL A 23 -7.16 7.16 -1.03
C VAL A 23 -6.84 5.68 -0.91
N ILE A 24 -7.36 5.06 0.13
CA ILE A 24 -7.24 3.64 0.43
C ILE A 24 -8.58 2.96 0.14
N ARG A 25 -8.64 2.14 -0.91
CA ARG A 25 -9.80 1.30 -1.23
C ARG A 25 -9.67 -0.04 -0.52
N GLY A 26 -10.37 -0.15 0.61
CA GLY A 26 -10.61 -1.44 1.25
C GLY A 26 -11.63 -2.27 0.48
N TRP A 27 -11.78 -3.53 0.90
CA TRP A 27 -12.78 -4.44 0.33
C TRP A 27 -14.22 -3.93 0.49
N TRP A 28 -14.51 -3.27 1.61
CA TRP A 28 -15.85 -2.83 1.99
C TRP A 28 -16.05 -1.31 1.91
N ARG A 29 -14.99 -0.51 2.07
CA ARG A 29 -15.06 0.96 2.09
C ARG A 29 -13.81 1.60 1.47
N THR A 30 -14.01 2.76 0.86
CA THR A 30 -12.93 3.67 0.47
C THR A 30 -12.71 4.67 1.60
N GLN A 31 -11.46 4.81 2.03
CA GLN A 31 -11.06 5.75 3.07
C GLN A 31 -10.07 6.74 2.48
N VAL A 32 -10.24 8.02 2.78
CA VAL A 32 -9.28 9.06 2.42
C VAL A 32 -8.51 9.43 3.69
N VAL A 33 -7.19 9.27 3.65
CA VAL A 33 -6.28 9.64 4.74
C VAL A 33 -5.57 10.92 4.32
N PRO A 34 -5.85 12.06 4.95
CA PRO A 34 -5.18 13.31 4.61
C PRO A 34 -3.69 13.21 4.94
N ARG A 35 -2.85 13.95 4.22
CA ARG A 35 -1.39 13.93 4.42
C ARG A 35 -0.98 14.26 5.86
N SER A 36 -1.70 15.16 6.52
CA SER A 36 -1.48 15.52 7.93
C SER A 36 -1.81 14.40 8.92
N ALA A 37 -2.62 13.41 8.52
CA ALA A 37 -2.92 12.25 9.36
C ALA A 37 -1.90 11.13 9.18
N ILE A 38 -0.98 11.23 8.24
CA ILE A 38 0.07 10.22 8.01
C ILE A 38 1.24 10.54 8.93
N LYS A 39 1.55 9.59 9.81
CA LYS A 39 2.63 9.69 10.78
C LYS A 39 3.95 9.17 10.21
N LEU A 40 3.92 8.01 9.57
CA LEU A 40 5.09 7.37 8.98
C LEU A 40 4.67 6.44 7.85
N ILE A 41 5.48 6.40 6.79
CA ILE A 41 5.38 5.40 5.73
C ILE A 41 6.71 4.68 5.65
N ARG A 42 6.71 3.34 5.70
CA ARG A 42 7.94 2.54 5.65
C ARG A 42 7.78 1.24 4.89
N ILE A 43 8.91 0.64 4.54
CA ILE A 43 8.97 -0.71 4.02
C ILE A 43 9.44 -1.65 5.13
N THR A 44 8.70 -2.73 5.34
CA THR A 44 9.12 -3.84 6.19
C THR A 44 9.39 -5.06 5.33
N GLU A 45 10.58 -5.65 5.49
CA GLU A 45 11.01 -6.83 4.73
C GLU A 45 11.05 -8.07 5.63
N PHE A 46 10.51 -9.19 5.14
CA PHE A 46 10.53 -10.48 5.82
C PHE A 46 11.16 -11.55 4.92
N ARG A 47 12.08 -12.36 5.46
CA ARG A 47 12.53 -13.58 4.78
C ARG A 47 11.61 -14.75 5.14
N ARG A 48 11.11 -15.46 4.13
CA ARG A 48 10.47 -16.78 4.26
C ARG A 48 11.19 -17.81 3.39
N LEU A 49 11.82 -18.81 4.03
CA LEU A 49 12.44 -20.04 3.48
C LEU A 49 13.47 -19.87 2.33
N ALA A 50 13.18 -19.07 1.30
CA ALA A 50 14.10 -18.63 0.25
C ALA A 50 13.66 -17.32 -0.44
N ARG A 51 12.59 -16.66 0.01
CA ARG A 51 12.00 -15.46 -0.61
C ARG A 51 11.93 -14.31 0.37
N THR A 52 12.33 -13.13 -0.08
CA THR A 52 12.09 -11.87 0.64
C THR A 52 10.75 -11.29 0.20
N VAL A 53 9.90 -10.96 1.17
CA VAL A 53 8.61 -10.29 0.95
C VAL A 53 8.71 -8.89 1.53
N LYS A 54 8.37 -7.88 0.73
CA LYS A 54 8.28 -6.49 1.15
C LYS A 54 6.82 -6.13 1.42
N LEU A 55 6.59 -5.36 2.48
CA LEU A 55 5.30 -4.80 2.83
C LEU A 55 5.44 -3.28 2.94
N LEU A 56 4.46 -2.56 2.43
CA LEU A 56 4.34 -1.12 2.65
C LEU A 56 3.46 -0.91 3.89
N GLU A 57 4.01 -0.24 4.89
CA GLU A 57 3.32 0.12 6.11
C GLU A 57 3.05 1.63 6.14
N ILE A 58 1.83 2.02 6.51
CA ILE A 58 1.41 3.39 6.69
C ILE A 58 0.83 3.52 8.09
N ASP A 59 1.58 4.18 8.96
CA ASP A 59 1.12 4.59 10.28
C ASP A 59 0.41 5.93 10.19
N THR A 60 -0.69 6.03 10.92
CA THR A 60 -1.51 7.23 11.00
C THR A 60 -1.51 7.79 12.42
N HIS A 61 -1.84 9.08 12.55
CA HIS A 61 -1.92 9.76 13.85
C HIS A 61 -3.07 9.27 14.75
N ASP A 62 -4.04 8.55 14.19
CA ASP A 62 -5.12 7.92 14.94
C ASP A 62 -4.82 6.44 15.27
N ASP A 63 -3.53 6.11 15.42
CA ASP A 63 -3.01 4.80 15.82
C ASP A 63 -3.45 3.63 14.92
N ARG A 64 -3.80 3.91 13.66
CA ARG A 64 -4.04 2.87 12.66
C ARG A 64 -2.77 2.57 11.88
N LEU A 65 -2.43 1.28 11.79
CA LEU A 65 -1.39 0.74 10.93
C LEU A 65 -2.04 0.06 9.72
N LEU A 66 -1.78 0.61 8.53
CA LEU A 66 -2.23 0.02 7.27
C LEU A 66 -1.07 -0.70 6.60
N VAL A 67 -1.27 -1.96 6.25
CA VAL A 67 -0.23 -2.81 5.66
C VAL A 67 -0.68 -3.26 4.28
N PHE A 68 0.17 -3.03 3.28
CA PHE A 68 -0.11 -3.38 1.89
C PHE A 68 0.97 -4.31 1.33
N THR A 69 0.51 -5.36 0.65
CA THR A 69 1.38 -6.27 -0.11
C THR A 69 1.47 -5.81 -1.56
N ARG A 70 2.39 -6.41 -2.34
CA ARG A 70 2.43 -6.24 -3.80
C ARG A 70 1.09 -6.53 -4.49
N TRP A 71 0.26 -7.40 -3.91
CA TRP A 71 -1.04 -7.77 -4.48
C TRP A 71 -2.09 -6.68 -4.28
N ASP A 72 -2.01 -5.97 -3.15
CA ASP A 72 -2.90 -4.84 -2.85
C ASP A 72 -2.56 -3.60 -3.69
N LEU A 73 -1.26 -3.40 -3.93
CA LEU A 73 -0.73 -2.25 -4.66
C LEU A 73 -0.74 -2.47 -6.19
N GLY A 74 -0.70 -3.72 -6.63
CA GLY A 74 -0.58 -4.08 -8.05
C GLY A 74 0.82 -3.91 -8.64
N THR A 75 1.77 -3.37 -7.86
CA THR A 75 3.18 -3.18 -8.22
C THR A 75 4.09 -3.42 -7.00
N ASP A 76 5.40 -3.28 -7.17
CA ASP A 76 6.36 -3.43 -6.09
C ASP A 76 6.16 -2.35 -5.00
N PRO A 77 6.10 -2.73 -3.70
CA PRO A 77 5.93 -1.79 -2.60
C PRO A 77 6.98 -0.68 -2.54
N LEU A 78 8.23 -0.96 -2.94
CA LEU A 78 9.28 0.06 -2.93
C LEU A 78 9.00 1.13 -3.97
N THR A 79 8.58 0.74 -5.19
CA THR A 79 8.16 1.68 -6.23
C THR A 79 7.00 2.57 -5.77
N VAL A 80 6.09 2.03 -4.97
CA VAL A 80 5.01 2.85 -4.38
C VAL A 80 5.55 3.81 -3.32
N LEU A 81 6.46 3.36 -2.45
CA LEU A 81 7.11 4.25 -1.49
C LEU A 81 7.83 5.41 -2.20
N ASP A 82 8.55 5.13 -3.29
CA ASP A 82 9.23 6.16 -4.08
C ASP A 82 8.23 7.18 -4.65
N ALA A 83 7.11 6.72 -5.20
CA ALA A 83 6.05 7.59 -5.71
C ALA A 83 5.40 8.43 -4.59
N LEU A 84 5.19 7.83 -3.40
CA LEU A 84 4.67 8.54 -2.23
C LEU A 84 5.66 9.57 -1.72
N THR A 85 6.95 9.26 -1.75
CA THR A 85 8.04 10.17 -1.39
C THR A 85 8.11 11.35 -2.36
N ALA A 86 8.03 11.08 -3.67
CA ALA A 86 7.98 12.10 -4.71
C ALA A 86 6.74 13.02 -4.58
N ALA A 87 5.61 12.49 -4.13
CA ALA A 87 4.41 13.25 -3.81
C ALA A 87 4.44 13.91 -2.41
N GLY A 88 5.53 13.73 -1.65
CA GLY A 88 5.76 14.34 -0.33
C GLY A 88 5.08 13.63 0.85
N TYR A 89 4.47 12.47 0.65
CA TYR A 89 3.81 11.70 1.71
C TYR A 89 4.80 10.97 2.63
N ALA A 90 6.00 10.68 2.15
CA ALA A 90 7.07 10.10 2.95
C ALA A 90 8.28 11.04 2.93
N ARG A 91 9.03 11.05 4.03
CA ARG A 91 10.32 11.73 4.13
C ARG A 91 11.39 10.65 4.23
N THR A 92 12.31 10.63 3.28
CA THR A 92 13.50 9.76 3.27
C THR A 92 14.46 10.10 4.40
#